data_AF-A0A944ACJ8-F1
#
_entry.id   AF-A0A944ACJ8-F1
#
_cell.length_a   1.000
_cell.length_b   1.000
_cell.length_c   1.000
_cell.angle_alpha   90.00
_cell.angle_beta   90.00
_cell.angle_gamma   90.00
#
_symmetry.space_group_name_H-M   'P 1'
#
loop_
_entity.id
_entity.type
_entity.pdbx_description
1 polymer ?
#
loop_
_entity_poly.entity_id
_entity_poly.type
_entity_poly.pdbx_seq_one_letter_code
_entity_poly.pdbx_strand_id
1 'polypeptide(L)'
;MTIILALALLFLCGCTPRESGQCLKPRTIVTCDPELDDNNSMIRFLLHATDYQIDGLVYTSSRFHWKNDGSGRTQFIANSEYDQMGLGPQTSWRFVDDERFIDDIIDAYGQCYPNLIVHDPSYPTPEYLRSVTVYGNCAFEGDYSYDSDGSELIRKNILDDGPEPLFIQAWGGCSSIAAALRSIAEDFRGTDEWDAVLEKINRKVILCLSGDQDNVYNSYIALEWPDIYVQNLGGSMGRYDNSKWNYLTSPEWTSEWMKTGPLGELVRCWGDGKQMVPGDLTDFPGPSKGKTREEMIKEGYVVWCEIQPEGTLYGDGDSGCFYQLIDNGLRAWEHPTWGGWSGRWDIRKGEPQSGHPAYLMTDLRAIMNGTRTSISNLSAILKRAPLEEDHTFPDMYGERNLSESARMRWSVTPDYDDANHYPVLEGPEELKARAGETIAIKTKCSDPDGDQLQLKWWYFPVGSYVLTNDQTLSVDNPEAAKTTFKVPEDAKSGDTIHLVLQAIDDGTPSLTRYLRTIITVE
;
A
#
# COMPACT_ATOMS: atom_id res chain seq x y z
N MET A 1 -8.94 18.36 43.81
CA MET A 1 -9.93 18.35 42.71
C MET A 1 -9.25 19.06 41.57
N THR A 2 -8.44 18.30 40.83
CA THR A 2 -7.46 18.83 39.87
C THR A 2 -8.07 18.67 38.49
N ILE A 3 -8.35 19.80 37.85
CA ILE A 3 -8.91 19.86 36.50
C ILE A 3 -7.79 19.46 35.53
N ILE A 4 -7.94 18.32 34.88
CA ILE A 4 -7.12 17.92 33.73
C ILE A 4 -7.70 18.67 32.53
N LEU A 5 -6.99 19.70 32.06
CA LEU A 5 -7.24 20.27 30.73
C LEU A 5 -6.76 19.26 29.69
N ALA A 6 -7.69 18.65 28.98
CA ALA A 6 -7.39 18.00 27.71
C ALA A 6 -7.05 19.11 26.70
N LEU A 7 -5.77 19.26 26.36
CA LEU A 7 -5.39 20.02 25.18
C LEU A 7 -5.86 19.23 23.97
N ALA A 8 -6.91 19.72 23.33
CA ALA A 8 -7.23 19.34 21.95
C ALA A 8 -6.10 19.87 21.07
N LEU A 9 -5.21 18.98 20.62
CA LEU A 9 -4.36 19.26 19.47
C LEU A 9 -5.30 19.38 18.26
N LEU A 10 -5.67 20.63 17.94
CA LEU A 10 -6.12 20.95 16.59
C LEU A 10 -4.95 20.61 15.67
N PHE A 11 -5.13 19.64 14.78
CA PHE A 11 -4.37 19.54 13.53
C PHE A 11 -4.66 20.80 12.71
N LEU A 12 -4.06 21.92 13.10
CA LEU A 12 -3.83 23.02 12.18
C LEU A 12 -2.72 22.52 11.26
N CYS A 13 -3.09 21.77 10.23
CA CYS A 13 -2.34 21.75 8.98
C CYS A 13 -2.26 23.20 8.52
N GLY A 14 -1.23 23.92 8.99
CA GLY A 14 -0.78 25.13 8.36
C GLY A 14 -0.35 24.71 6.98
N CYS A 15 -1.27 24.80 6.01
CA CYS A 15 -0.94 24.79 4.59
C CYS A 15 -0.02 25.98 4.37
N THR A 16 1.29 25.78 4.56
CA THR A 16 2.29 26.62 3.92
C THR A 16 1.95 26.60 2.43
N PRO A 17 1.73 27.76 1.80
CA PRO A 17 1.46 27.81 0.37
C PRO A 17 2.58 27.08 -0.36
N ARG A 18 2.20 26.09 -1.17
CA ARG A 18 3.07 25.32 -2.05
C ARG A 18 3.91 26.29 -2.88
N GLU A 19 5.24 26.27 -2.74
CA GLU A 19 6.10 26.97 -3.72
C GLU A 19 5.86 26.32 -5.08
N SER A 20 5.53 27.14 -6.07
CA SER A 20 5.21 26.69 -7.42
C SER A 20 6.46 26.05 -8.06
N GLY A 21 6.45 24.74 -8.29
CA GLY A 21 7.38 24.09 -9.24
C GLY A 21 8.08 22.82 -8.79
N GLN A 22 7.96 22.36 -7.54
CA GLN A 22 8.42 21.02 -7.14
C GLN A 22 7.22 20.10 -6.92
N CYS A 23 7.07 19.10 -7.80
CA CYS A 23 6.21 17.95 -7.51
C CYS A 23 6.94 17.08 -6.49
N LEU A 24 6.64 17.28 -5.21
CA LEU A 24 7.11 16.41 -4.13
C LEU A 24 6.36 15.10 -4.23
N LYS A 25 7.05 14.03 -4.62
CA LYS A 25 6.53 12.67 -4.59
C LYS A 25 6.49 12.17 -3.14
N PRO A 26 5.50 11.37 -2.73
CA PRO A 26 5.53 10.75 -1.41
C PRO A 26 6.78 9.86 -1.29
N ARG A 27 7.47 9.94 -0.15
CA ARG A 27 8.67 9.15 0.14
C ARG A 27 8.28 7.86 0.83
N THR A 28 8.90 6.74 0.46
CA THR A 28 8.54 5.45 1.04
C THR A 28 9.72 4.51 1.25
N ILE A 29 9.62 3.74 2.33
CA ILE A 29 10.48 2.58 2.61
C ILE A 29 9.57 1.36 2.71
N VAL A 30 9.96 0.26 2.07
CA VAL A 30 9.27 -1.03 2.17
C VAL A 30 10.11 -1.98 3.00
N THR A 31 9.52 -2.61 4.01
CA THR A 31 10.10 -3.77 4.70
C THR A 31 9.28 -5.01 4.35
N CYS A 32 9.89 -6.00 3.71
CA CYS A 32 9.20 -7.19 3.20
C CYS A 32 9.95 -8.48 3.56
N ASP A 33 9.19 -9.54 3.80
CA ASP A 33 9.69 -10.89 4.01
C ASP A 33 9.45 -11.75 2.75
N PRO A 34 10.10 -12.92 2.59
CA PRO A 34 10.10 -13.64 1.33
C PRO A 34 8.80 -14.45 1.07
N GLU A 35 7.61 -13.85 1.26
CA GLU A 35 6.35 -14.49 0.89
C GLU A 35 6.11 -14.46 -0.64
N LEU A 36 5.21 -15.32 -1.12
CA LEU A 36 4.83 -15.35 -2.53
C LEU A 36 4.10 -14.07 -2.98
N ASP A 37 3.29 -13.47 -2.11
CA ASP A 37 2.61 -12.20 -2.36
C ASP A 37 3.55 -11.01 -2.25
N ASP A 38 4.50 -10.96 -1.31
CA ASP A 38 5.57 -9.93 -1.29
C ASP A 38 6.31 -9.86 -2.63
N ASN A 39 6.61 -11.01 -3.26
CA ASN A 39 7.23 -11.05 -4.59
C ASN A 39 6.34 -10.40 -5.66
N ASN A 40 5.04 -10.69 -5.66
CA ASN A 40 4.11 -10.08 -6.62
C ASN A 40 3.87 -8.59 -6.33
N SER A 41 3.73 -8.20 -5.06
CA SER A 41 3.59 -6.80 -4.63
C SER A 41 4.85 -6.00 -4.93
N MET A 42 6.05 -6.56 -4.81
CA MET A 42 7.30 -5.89 -5.19
C MET A 42 7.41 -5.64 -6.70
N ILE A 43 6.98 -6.61 -7.54
CA ILE A 43 6.90 -6.39 -8.99
C ILE A 43 5.93 -5.24 -9.30
N ARG A 44 4.72 -5.26 -8.71
CA ARG A 44 3.72 -4.19 -8.90
C ARG A 44 4.22 -2.83 -8.40
N PHE A 45 4.95 -2.82 -7.30
CA PHE A 45 5.59 -1.63 -6.73
C PHE A 45 6.62 -1.06 -7.72
N LEU A 46 7.56 -1.86 -8.22
CA LEU A 46 8.55 -1.35 -9.17
C LEU A 46 7.95 -0.90 -10.51
N LEU A 47 6.84 -1.50 -10.96
CA LEU A 47 6.08 -1.01 -12.11
C LEU A 47 5.52 0.41 -11.89
N HIS A 48 5.26 0.81 -10.65
CA HIS A 48 4.79 2.15 -10.27
C HIS A 48 5.89 3.04 -9.65
N ALA A 49 7.17 2.68 -9.81
CA ALA A 49 8.28 3.41 -9.18
C ALA A 49 8.44 4.85 -9.69
N THR A 50 7.70 5.25 -10.73
CA THR A 50 7.61 6.64 -11.19
C THR A 50 6.70 7.49 -10.30
N ASP A 51 5.86 6.91 -9.45
CA ASP A 51 4.80 7.63 -8.75
C ASP A 51 5.22 8.09 -7.34
N TYR A 52 6.30 7.53 -6.80
CA TYR A 52 6.83 7.82 -5.46
C TYR A 52 8.36 7.80 -5.44
N GLN A 53 8.95 8.30 -4.36
CA GLN A 53 10.38 8.19 -4.10
C GLN A 53 10.65 6.99 -3.20
N ILE A 54 11.44 6.03 -3.69
CA ILE A 54 11.85 4.84 -2.95
C ILE A 54 13.12 5.17 -2.18
N ASP A 55 13.04 5.22 -0.85
CA ASP A 55 14.18 5.50 0.04
C ASP A 55 14.78 4.25 0.66
N GLY A 56 14.09 3.11 0.56
CA GLY A 56 14.53 1.85 1.13
C GLY A 56 13.72 0.64 0.66
N LEU A 57 14.41 -0.44 0.34
CA LEU A 57 13.87 -1.78 0.14
C LEU A 57 14.57 -2.71 1.13
N VAL A 58 13.86 -3.13 2.17
CA VAL A 58 14.47 -3.76 3.34
C VAL A 58 13.96 -5.18 3.49
N TYR A 59 14.84 -6.18 3.35
CA TYR A 59 14.51 -7.53 3.78
C TYR A 59 14.24 -7.53 5.29
N THR A 60 13.14 -8.12 5.74
CA THR A 60 12.78 -8.20 7.16
C THR A 60 12.28 -9.59 7.53
N SER A 61 12.17 -9.88 8.83
CA SER A 61 11.48 -11.07 9.32
C SER A 61 9.98 -10.82 9.51
N SER A 62 9.21 -11.90 9.60
CA SER A 62 7.84 -11.96 10.08
C SER A 62 7.66 -13.22 10.96
N ARG A 63 6.42 -13.51 11.38
CA ARG A 63 6.06 -14.82 11.96
C ARG A 63 6.09 -15.97 10.94
N PHE A 64 6.01 -15.66 9.65
CA PHE A 64 6.01 -16.66 8.58
C PHE A 64 7.43 -16.91 8.06
N HIS A 65 8.33 -15.93 8.16
CA HIS A 65 9.69 -16.03 7.63
C HIS A 65 10.73 -15.37 8.53
N TRP A 66 11.73 -16.14 8.97
CA TRP A 66 12.93 -15.63 9.65
C TRP A 66 14.10 -16.61 9.52
N LYS A 67 15.32 -16.06 9.55
CA LYS A 67 16.54 -16.75 9.10
C LYS A 67 17.20 -17.56 10.21
N ASN A 68 17.98 -16.89 11.06
CA ASN A 68 18.66 -17.33 12.27
C ASN A 68 19.69 -16.24 12.60
N ASP A 69 20.33 -16.32 13.76
CA ASP A 69 21.41 -15.42 14.16
C ASP A 69 22.82 -15.98 13.86
N GLY A 70 22.92 -17.08 13.10
CA GLY A 70 24.18 -17.80 12.85
C GLY A 70 24.75 -18.56 14.06
N SER A 71 24.11 -18.47 15.23
CA SER A 71 24.61 -19.10 16.46
C SER A 71 24.10 -20.54 16.64
N GLY A 72 23.15 -20.98 15.81
CA GLY A 72 22.43 -22.24 15.98
C GLY A 72 21.43 -22.22 17.14
N ARG A 73 21.12 -21.03 17.70
CA ARG A 73 20.08 -20.88 18.71
C ARG A 73 18.72 -21.18 18.10
N THR A 74 17.85 -21.83 18.87
CA THR A 74 16.46 -22.03 18.48
C THR A 74 15.54 -20.98 19.07
N GLN A 75 14.49 -20.60 18.35
CA GLN A 75 13.34 -19.86 18.86
C GLN A 75 12.14 -20.81 19.03
N PHE A 76 11.39 -20.60 20.11
CA PHE A 76 10.10 -21.26 20.32
C PHE A 76 9.09 -20.23 20.82
N ILE A 77 8.06 -20.00 20.02
CA ILE A 77 6.93 -19.13 20.35
C ILE A 77 5.70 -20.02 20.47
N ALA A 78 5.06 -20.02 21.63
CA ALA A 78 3.84 -20.76 21.86
C ALA A 78 2.72 -20.26 20.94
N ASN A 79 1.98 -21.19 20.32
CA ASN A 79 0.95 -20.96 19.31
C ASN A 79 1.43 -20.38 17.97
N SER A 80 2.75 -20.30 17.74
CA SER A 80 3.28 -20.08 16.39
C SER A 80 2.84 -21.19 15.42
N GLU A 81 3.02 -20.97 14.13
CA GLU A 81 2.66 -21.97 13.12
C GLU A 81 3.40 -23.29 13.32
N TYR A 82 4.71 -23.25 13.56
CA TYR A 82 5.52 -24.44 13.83
C TYR A 82 5.16 -25.15 15.15
N ASP A 83 4.70 -24.43 16.18
CA ASP A 83 4.16 -25.03 17.41
C ASP A 83 2.84 -25.76 17.12
N GLN A 84 1.94 -25.14 16.36
CA GLN A 84 0.67 -25.76 15.94
C GLN A 84 0.88 -26.99 15.06
N MET A 85 1.98 -27.04 14.30
CA MET A 85 2.40 -28.20 13.52
C MET A 85 3.15 -29.26 14.36
N GLY A 86 3.44 -28.98 15.64
CA GLY A 86 4.15 -29.89 16.53
C GLY A 86 5.65 -30.04 16.23
N LEU A 87 6.26 -29.08 15.54
CA LEU A 87 7.65 -29.13 15.10
C LEU A 87 8.64 -28.71 16.21
N GLY A 88 8.15 -28.11 17.29
CA GLY A 88 8.98 -27.67 18.43
C GLY A 88 9.86 -26.46 18.10
N PRO A 89 10.89 -26.17 18.91
CA PRO A 89 11.80 -25.04 18.68
C PRO A 89 12.49 -25.13 17.31
N GLN A 90 12.50 -24.02 16.57
CA GLN A 90 13.08 -23.93 15.23
C GLN A 90 14.40 -23.17 15.27
N THR A 91 15.32 -23.49 14.36
CA THR A 91 16.55 -22.68 14.16
C THR A 91 16.37 -21.63 13.08
N SER A 92 15.45 -21.84 12.14
CA SER A 92 15.02 -20.96 11.06
C SER A 92 13.54 -21.24 10.77
N TRP A 93 12.82 -20.31 10.15
CA TRP A 93 11.48 -20.59 9.64
C TRP A 93 11.35 -20.02 8.23
N ARG A 94 11.27 -20.90 7.23
CA ARG A 94 11.02 -20.59 5.80
C ARG A 94 11.88 -19.51 5.14
N PHE A 95 13.00 -19.12 5.72
CA PHE A 95 13.90 -18.12 5.13
C PHE A 95 15.19 -18.82 4.71
N VAL A 96 15.46 -18.91 3.39
CA VAL A 96 16.66 -19.58 2.88
C VAL A 96 17.91 -18.71 3.06
N ASP A 97 19.07 -19.34 3.21
CA ASP A 97 20.30 -18.62 3.58
C ASP A 97 20.75 -17.60 2.52
N ASP A 98 20.48 -17.88 1.25
CA ASP A 98 20.80 -17.07 0.08
C ASP A 98 19.58 -16.34 -0.50
N GLU A 99 18.52 -16.17 0.30
CA GLU A 99 17.31 -15.46 -0.12
C GLU A 99 17.64 -14.04 -0.62
N ARG A 100 17.16 -13.73 -1.82
CA ARG A 100 17.48 -12.51 -2.57
C ARG A 100 16.38 -12.10 -3.56
N PHE A 101 15.10 -12.35 -3.25
CA PHE A 101 13.99 -12.08 -4.19
C PHE A 101 13.89 -10.61 -4.64
N ILE A 102 14.09 -9.62 -3.74
CA ILE A 102 14.15 -8.19 -4.10
C ILE A 102 15.26 -7.94 -5.14
N ASP A 103 16.48 -8.44 -4.90
CA ASP A 103 17.60 -8.32 -5.84
C ASP A 103 17.32 -9.00 -7.18
N ASP A 104 16.69 -10.17 -7.19
CA ASP A 104 16.30 -10.88 -8.42
C ASP A 104 15.24 -10.10 -9.21
N ILE A 105 14.28 -9.47 -8.52
CA ILE A 105 13.31 -8.57 -9.15
C ILE A 105 14.02 -7.31 -9.68
N ILE A 106 15.00 -6.75 -8.97
CA ILE A 106 15.79 -5.61 -9.47
C ILE A 106 16.66 -6.02 -10.67
N ASP A 107 17.19 -7.24 -10.70
CA ASP A 107 17.91 -7.81 -11.85
C ASP A 107 16.99 -7.89 -13.09
N ALA A 108 15.75 -8.36 -12.90
CA ALA A 108 14.75 -8.40 -13.96
C ALA A 108 14.30 -6.99 -14.39
N TYR A 109 14.04 -6.10 -13.42
CA TYR A 109 13.73 -4.69 -13.64
C TYR A 109 14.83 -4.00 -14.45
N GLY A 110 16.11 -4.27 -14.15
CA GLY A 110 17.24 -3.71 -14.88
C GLY A 110 17.32 -4.13 -16.34
N GLN A 111 16.81 -5.32 -16.68
CA GLN A 111 16.66 -5.75 -18.08
C GLN A 111 15.50 -5.04 -18.78
N CYS A 112 14.43 -4.70 -18.05
CA CYS A 112 13.30 -3.93 -18.54
C CYS A 112 13.56 -2.41 -18.60
N TYR A 113 14.51 -1.90 -17.82
CA TYR A 113 14.76 -0.47 -17.63
C TYR A 113 14.91 0.34 -18.94
N PRO A 114 15.64 -0.14 -19.97
CA PRO A 114 15.74 0.59 -21.25
C PRO A 114 14.40 0.82 -21.94
N ASN A 115 13.43 -0.09 -21.78
CA ASN A 115 12.08 0.06 -22.30
C ASN A 115 11.25 0.99 -21.40
N LEU A 116 11.29 0.77 -20.09
CA LEU A 116 10.52 1.55 -19.12
C LEU A 116 10.76 3.07 -19.24
N ILE A 117 12.02 3.49 -19.45
CA ILE A 117 12.37 4.92 -19.59
C ILE A 117 11.95 5.54 -20.92
N VAL A 118 11.58 4.74 -21.92
CA VAL A 118 10.95 5.25 -23.15
C VAL A 118 9.55 5.76 -22.82
N HIS A 119 8.82 5.03 -21.99
CA HIS A 119 7.44 5.35 -21.60
C HIS A 119 7.36 6.38 -20.47
N ASP A 120 8.28 6.35 -19.50
CA ASP A 120 8.39 7.37 -18.45
C ASP A 120 9.86 7.56 -18.01
N PRO A 121 10.52 8.69 -18.32
CA PRO A 121 11.92 8.91 -17.97
C PRO A 121 12.18 9.05 -16.46
N SER A 122 11.14 9.09 -15.62
CA SER A 122 11.26 9.23 -14.17
C SER A 122 11.44 7.90 -13.43
N TYR A 123 11.48 6.77 -14.14
CA TYR A 123 11.80 5.48 -13.54
C TYR A 123 13.20 5.51 -12.88
N PRO A 124 13.34 5.05 -11.62
CA PRO A 124 14.63 5.04 -10.93
C PRO A 124 15.59 4.06 -11.58
N THR A 125 16.87 4.42 -11.65
CA THR A 125 17.90 3.52 -12.19
C THR A 125 18.00 2.23 -11.34
N PRO A 126 18.28 1.05 -11.94
CA PRO A 126 18.54 -0.17 -11.20
C PRO A 126 19.67 -0.02 -10.17
N GLU A 127 20.71 0.75 -10.48
CA GLU A 127 21.82 1.06 -9.57
C GLU A 127 21.35 1.79 -8.32
N TYR A 128 20.43 2.76 -8.48
CA TYR A 128 19.82 3.47 -7.36
C TYR A 128 19.00 2.51 -6.49
N LEU A 129 18.14 1.68 -7.10
CA LEU A 129 17.32 0.72 -6.36
C LEU A 129 18.21 -0.20 -5.50
N ARG A 130 19.29 -0.76 -6.07
CA ARG A 130 20.25 -1.56 -5.29
C ARG A 130 20.92 -0.78 -4.17
N SER A 131 21.20 0.50 -4.37
CA SER A 131 21.87 1.32 -3.35
C SER A 131 21.01 1.56 -2.10
N VAL A 132 19.70 1.36 -2.22
CA VAL A 132 18.74 1.46 -1.11
C VAL A 132 18.15 0.09 -0.72
N THR A 133 18.68 -1.01 -1.27
CA THR A 133 18.31 -2.38 -0.89
C THR A 133 19.27 -2.90 0.17
N VAL A 134 18.74 -3.28 1.33
CA VAL A 134 19.54 -3.73 2.48
C VAL A 134 18.84 -4.84 3.27
N TYR A 135 19.60 -5.57 4.10
CA TYR A 135 19.02 -6.49 5.07
C TYR A 135 18.70 -5.76 6.37
N GLY A 136 17.46 -5.93 6.83
CA GLY A 136 16.98 -5.49 8.13
C GLY A 136 17.14 -6.56 9.19
N ASN A 137 16.24 -6.53 10.17
CA ASN A 137 16.20 -7.47 11.27
C ASN A 137 15.50 -8.77 10.83
N CYS A 138 16.29 -9.73 10.29
CA CYS A 138 15.77 -10.99 9.74
C CYS A 138 15.99 -12.23 10.63
N ALA A 139 16.74 -12.09 11.74
CA ALA A 139 17.26 -13.25 12.48
C ALA A 139 16.18 -14.12 13.14
N PHE A 140 15.26 -13.51 13.89
CA PHE A 140 14.20 -14.20 14.61
C PHE A 140 12.91 -13.38 14.56
N GLU A 141 11.75 -14.05 14.67
CA GLU A 141 10.45 -13.40 14.72
C GLU A 141 10.45 -12.30 15.80
N GLY A 142 10.22 -11.07 15.36
CA GLY A 142 10.08 -9.89 16.21
C GLY A 142 11.36 -9.39 16.90
N ASP A 143 12.55 -9.83 16.48
CA ASP A 143 13.81 -9.42 17.13
C ASP A 143 14.30 -8.05 16.66
N TYR A 144 13.99 -7.02 17.43
CA TYR A 144 14.48 -5.65 17.25
C TYR A 144 15.65 -5.29 18.19
N SER A 145 16.34 -6.30 18.78
CA SER A 145 17.35 -6.08 19.82
C SER A 145 18.73 -5.61 19.31
N TYR A 146 18.91 -5.47 18.01
CA TYR A 146 20.17 -5.02 17.39
C TYR A 146 19.88 -4.09 16.21
N ASP A 147 20.88 -3.25 15.90
CA ASP A 147 20.85 -2.39 14.73
C ASP A 147 21.33 -3.18 13.50
N SER A 148 20.48 -3.21 12.48
CA SER A 148 20.75 -3.74 11.15
C SER A 148 20.96 -2.61 10.14
N ASP A 149 21.52 -2.92 8.97
CA ASP A 149 21.64 -1.96 7.86
C ASP A 149 20.27 -1.38 7.47
N GLY A 150 19.21 -2.21 7.49
CA GLY A 150 17.82 -1.78 7.30
C GLY A 150 17.32 -0.82 8.37
N SER A 151 17.56 -1.10 9.64
CA SER A 151 17.15 -0.21 10.73
C SER A 151 17.90 1.12 10.70
N GLU A 152 19.18 1.13 10.31
CA GLU A 152 19.97 2.36 10.17
C GLU A 152 19.53 3.19 8.96
N LEU A 153 19.18 2.53 7.85
CA LEU A 153 18.56 3.18 6.70
C LEU A 153 17.23 3.85 7.10
N ILE A 154 16.36 3.15 7.82
CA ILE A 154 15.08 3.68 8.31
C ILE A 154 15.34 4.87 9.25
N ARG A 155 16.21 4.69 10.25
CA ARG A 155 16.59 5.73 11.22
C ARG A 155 17.08 7.00 10.53
N LYS A 156 17.98 6.87 9.55
CA LYS A 156 18.51 7.99 8.76
C LYS A 156 17.39 8.77 8.05
N ASN A 157 16.47 8.08 7.39
CA ASN A 157 15.37 8.73 6.66
C ASN A 157 14.33 9.36 7.60
N ILE A 158 14.07 8.75 8.76
CA ILE A 158 13.24 9.36 9.80
C ILE A 158 13.84 10.69 10.27
N LEU A 159 15.14 10.71 10.54
CA LEU A 159 15.82 11.85 11.15
C LEU A 159 16.20 12.97 10.17
N ASP A 160 16.16 12.74 8.86
CA ASP A 160 16.52 13.77 7.89
C ASP A 160 15.65 15.03 7.98
N ASP A 161 16.10 16.10 7.34
CA ASP A 161 15.48 17.43 7.42
C ASP A 161 14.39 17.68 6.39
N GLY A 162 14.07 16.68 5.54
CA GLY A 162 12.96 16.75 4.59
C GLY A 162 11.62 16.92 5.31
N PRO A 163 10.81 17.93 4.92
CA PRO A 163 9.49 18.16 5.52
C PRO A 163 8.44 17.16 5.04
N GLU A 164 8.72 16.39 3.98
CA GLU A 164 7.80 15.46 3.35
C GLU A 164 7.49 14.28 4.27
N PRO A 165 6.24 13.75 4.26
CA PRO A 165 5.91 12.54 4.97
C PRO A 165 6.73 11.35 4.43
N LEU A 166 7.11 10.47 5.35
CA LEU A 166 7.81 9.21 5.08
C LEU A 166 6.86 8.05 5.38
N PHE A 167 6.41 7.37 4.33
CA PHE A 167 5.55 6.20 4.40
C PHE A 167 6.41 4.95 4.57
N ILE A 168 6.44 4.41 5.80
CA ILE A 168 7.17 3.18 6.11
C ILE A 168 6.18 2.03 6.08
N GLN A 169 6.36 1.15 5.10
CA GLN A 169 5.46 0.03 4.84
C GLN A 169 6.03 -1.24 5.48
N ALA A 170 5.22 -1.93 6.30
CA ALA A 170 5.54 -3.25 6.81
C ALA A 170 4.68 -4.28 6.08
N TRP A 171 5.25 -4.92 5.06
CA TRP A 171 4.63 -6.04 4.36
C TRP A 171 4.80 -7.31 5.21
N GLY A 172 6.01 -7.49 5.74
CA GLY A 172 6.30 -8.45 6.82
C GLY A 172 6.17 -7.87 8.24
N GLY A 173 7.10 -8.25 9.11
CA GLY A 173 7.15 -7.79 10.51
C GLY A 173 7.67 -6.36 10.68
N CYS A 174 7.41 -5.78 11.85
CA CYS A 174 7.83 -4.43 12.22
C CYS A 174 9.21 -4.36 12.90
N SER A 175 9.93 -5.49 13.05
CA SER A 175 11.22 -5.58 13.75
C SER A 175 12.25 -4.53 13.31
N SER A 176 12.45 -4.34 12.01
CA SER A 176 13.42 -3.36 11.48
C SER A 176 13.02 -1.91 11.79
N ILE A 177 11.72 -1.61 11.75
CA ILE A 177 11.16 -0.29 12.09
C ILE A 177 11.33 -0.02 13.59
N ALA A 178 11.04 -1.03 14.42
CA ALA A 178 11.19 -0.93 15.86
C ALA A 178 12.65 -0.77 16.29
N ALA A 179 13.59 -1.47 15.65
CA ALA A 179 15.02 -1.30 15.91
C ALA A 179 15.45 0.14 15.63
N ALA A 180 15.02 0.73 14.51
CA ALA A 180 15.30 2.11 14.17
C ALA A 180 14.75 3.10 15.21
N LEU A 181 13.46 2.95 15.57
CA LEU A 181 12.81 3.78 16.58
C LEU A 181 13.46 3.63 17.96
N ARG A 182 13.79 2.40 18.37
CA ARG A 182 14.49 2.13 19.62
C ARG A 182 15.82 2.86 19.67
N SER A 183 16.63 2.79 18.63
CA SER A 183 17.96 3.41 18.64
C SER A 183 17.87 4.93 18.63
N ILE A 184 16.84 5.50 17.99
CA ILE A 184 16.50 6.92 18.16
C ILE A 184 16.15 7.24 19.64
N ALA A 185 15.29 6.44 20.28
CA ALA A 185 14.97 6.65 21.68
C ALA A 185 16.21 6.54 22.58
N GLU A 186 17.11 5.57 22.35
CA GLU A 186 18.33 5.40 23.13
C GLU A 186 19.27 6.62 23.03
N ASP A 187 19.37 7.22 21.84
CA ASP A 187 20.22 8.40 21.62
C ASP A 187 19.63 9.69 22.18
N PHE A 188 18.33 9.91 22.03
CA PHE A 188 17.71 11.21 22.27
C PHE A 188 16.88 11.28 23.56
N ARG A 189 16.36 10.16 24.08
CA ARG A 189 15.47 10.20 25.24
C ARG A 189 16.22 10.67 26.49
N GLY A 190 15.70 11.72 27.13
CA GLY A 190 16.34 12.36 28.29
C GLY A 190 17.39 13.42 27.95
N THR A 191 17.61 13.70 26.66
CA THR A 191 18.37 14.87 26.19
C THR A 191 17.44 16.08 25.99
N ASP A 192 18.01 17.28 25.85
CA ASP A 192 17.26 18.50 25.53
C ASP A 192 16.67 18.50 24.10
N GLU A 193 17.05 17.53 23.25
CA GLU A 193 16.60 17.41 21.86
C GLU A 193 15.37 16.50 21.70
N TRP A 194 15.01 15.74 22.74
CA TRP A 194 13.96 14.71 22.68
C TRP A 194 12.63 15.23 22.15
N ASP A 195 12.13 16.34 22.67
CA ASP A 195 10.82 16.88 22.29
C ASP A 195 10.76 17.26 20.80
N ALA A 196 11.86 17.80 20.27
CA ALA A 196 11.95 18.17 18.85
C ALA A 196 12.03 16.94 17.93
N VAL A 197 12.75 15.89 18.35
CA VAL A 197 12.83 14.61 17.62
C VAL A 197 11.48 13.90 17.63
N LEU A 198 10.81 13.85 18.78
CA LEU A 198 9.48 13.24 18.91
C LEU A 198 8.45 13.96 18.03
N GLU A 199 8.42 15.29 18.04
CA GLU A 199 7.54 16.08 17.17
C GLU A 199 7.83 15.84 15.68
N LYS A 200 9.12 15.77 15.30
CA LYS A 200 9.53 15.46 13.92
C LYS A 200 8.99 14.09 13.50
N ILE A 201 9.15 13.06 14.34
CA ILE A 201 8.71 11.70 14.05
C ILE A 201 7.19 11.63 13.89
N ASN A 202 6.44 12.17 14.85
CA ASN A 202 4.97 12.14 14.84
C ASN A 202 4.37 12.86 13.63
N ARG A 203 5.03 13.93 13.16
CA ARG A 203 4.60 14.67 11.96
C ARG A 203 4.95 13.93 10.67
N LYS A 204 6.13 13.31 10.62
CA LYS A 204 6.74 12.82 9.38
C LYS A 204 6.39 11.37 9.08
N VAL A 205 6.38 10.51 10.09
CA VAL A 205 6.28 9.05 9.89
C VAL A 205 4.82 8.64 9.76
N ILE A 206 4.53 7.91 8.69
CA ILE A 206 3.25 7.24 8.46
C ILE A 206 3.53 5.75 8.31
N LEU A 207 2.92 4.92 9.16
CA LEU A 207 3.06 3.47 9.09
C LEU A 207 1.96 2.86 8.22
N CYS A 208 2.35 2.06 7.23
CA CYS A 208 1.47 1.35 6.31
C CYS A 208 1.64 -0.15 6.53
N LEU A 209 0.81 -0.74 7.39
CA LEU A 209 1.02 -2.10 7.89
C LEU A 209 0.12 -3.11 7.16
N SER A 210 0.70 -4.15 6.58
CA SER A 210 0.00 -5.33 6.05
C SER A 210 -0.32 -6.33 7.19
N GLY A 211 -1.04 -5.84 8.20
CA GLY A 211 -1.19 -6.59 9.46
C GLY A 211 -0.03 -6.34 10.44
N ASP A 212 -0.12 -6.95 11.63
CA ASP A 212 0.98 -7.03 12.59
C ASP A 212 1.51 -8.46 12.56
N GLN A 213 2.56 -8.66 11.78
CA GLN A 213 3.07 -9.98 11.39
C GLN A 213 4.09 -10.56 12.38
N ASP A 214 4.60 -9.79 13.33
CA ASP A 214 5.58 -10.25 14.34
C ASP A 214 5.25 -9.73 15.76
N ASN A 215 4.09 -9.10 15.92
CA ASN A 215 3.61 -8.50 17.16
C ASN A 215 4.48 -7.36 17.71
N VAL A 216 5.47 -6.88 16.95
CA VAL A 216 6.37 -5.82 17.39
C VAL A 216 5.68 -4.46 17.39
N TYR A 217 4.74 -4.23 16.47
CA TYR A 217 3.91 -3.03 16.53
C TYR A 217 3.15 -2.97 17.85
N ASN A 218 2.41 -4.02 18.20
CA ASN A 218 1.62 -4.06 19.42
C ASN A 218 2.46 -4.05 20.70
N SER A 219 3.58 -4.76 20.72
CA SER A 219 4.39 -4.96 21.94
C SER A 219 5.41 -3.85 22.20
N TYR A 220 5.72 -3.02 21.20
CA TYR A 220 6.70 -1.95 21.33
C TYR A 220 6.22 -0.63 20.71
N ILE A 221 6.00 -0.58 19.39
CA ILE A 221 5.78 0.70 18.67
C ILE A 221 4.55 1.43 19.21
N ALA A 222 3.41 0.74 19.34
CA ALA A 222 2.17 1.33 19.83
C ALA A 222 2.25 1.80 21.29
N LEU A 223 3.18 1.24 22.08
CA LEU A 223 3.37 1.59 23.50
C LEU A 223 4.32 2.77 23.67
N GLU A 224 5.43 2.77 22.94
CA GLU A 224 6.52 3.74 23.08
C GLU A 224 6.36 4.95 22.14
N TRP A 225 5.58 4.81 21.07
CA TRP A 225 5.36 5.81 20.02
C TRP A 225 3.88 5.94 19.64
N PRO A 226 2.97 6.17 20.61
CA PRO A 226 1.52 6.11 20.40
C PRO A 226 0.97 7.17 19.45
N ASP A 227 1.74 8.23 19.18
CA ASP A 227 1.33 9.36 18.36
C ASP A 227 1.79 9.23 16.89
N ILE A 228 2.56 8.19 16.53
CA ILE A 228 2.86 7.89 15.13
C ILE A 228 1.57 7.45 14.43
N TYR A 229 1.26 8.09 13.30
CA TYR A 229 0.06 7.75 12.55
C TYR A 229 0.20 6.37 11.87
N VAL A 230 -0.80 5.51 12.08
CA VAL A 230 -0.94 4.24 11.37
C VAL A 230 -2.07 4.36 10.37
N GLN A 231 -1.73 4.18 9.10
CA GLN A 231 -2.68 4.30 8.02
C GLN A 231 -3.75 3.21 8.11
N ASN A 232 -5.02 3.63 8.10
CA ASN A 232 -6.17 2.74 8.16
C ASN A 232 -7.23 3.18 7.17
N LEU A 233 -7.23 2.56 6.00
CA LEU A 233 -7.95 3.09 4.85
C LEU A 233 -9.33 2.46 4.63
N GLY A 234 -9.83 1.64 5.56
CA GLY A 234 -11.16 1.04 5.48
C GLY A 234 -11.45 0.15 4.25
N GLY A 235 -10.60 0.19 3.23
CA GLY A 235 -10.62 -0.62 2.03
C GLY A 235 -9.98 -1.98 2.30
N SER A 236 -10.48 -2.99 1.62
CA SER A 236 -9.85 -4.30 1.62
C SER A 236 -8.57 -4.21 0.78
N MET A 237 -7.41 -4.24 1.44
CA MET A 237 -6.07 -4.11 0.83
C MET A 237 -5.80 -5.09 -0.33
N GLY A 238 -6.54 -6.20 -0.44
CA GLY A 238 -6.35 -7.17 -1.51
C GLY A 238 -7.64 -7.90 -1.93
N ARG A 239 -8.74 -7.20 -2.22
CA ARG A 239 -9.97 -7.92 -2.61
C ARG A 239 -9.90 -8.43 -4.05
N TYR A 240 -9.67 -9.72 -4.23
CA TYR A 240 -10.15 -10.51 -5.38
C TYR A 240 -11.64 -10.75 -5.16
N ASP A 241 -12.47 -9.73 -5.34
CA ASP A 241 -13.91 -9.92 -5.21
C ASP A 241 -14.48 -10.52 -6.48
N ASN A 242 -15.55 -11.30 -6.35
CA ASN A 242 -16.35 -11.81 -7.47
C ASN A 242 -17.07 -10.69 -8.24
N SER A 243 -16.43 -9.54 -8.43
CA SER A 243 -16.85 -8.44 -9.27
C SER A 243 -16.76 -8.82 -10.74
N LYS A 244 -17.31 -7.93 -11.56
CA LYS A 244 -17.16 -7.98 -13.03
C LYS A 244 -15.69 -7.94 -13.49
N TRP A 245 -14.74 -7.66 -12.61
CA TRP A 245 -13.32 -7.53 -12.91
C TRP A 245 -12.47 -8.76 -12.58
N ASN A 246 -13.09 -9.84 -12.09
CA ASN A 246 -12.40 -11.11 -11.78
C ASN A 246 -11.54 -11.66 -12.94
N TYR A 247 -11.89 -11.33 -14.18
CA TYR A 247 -11.12 -11.76 -15.35
C TYR A 247 -9.70 -11.17 -15.38
N LEU A 248 -9.45 -10.03 -14.72
CA LEU A 248 -8.13 -9.36 -14.68
C LEU A 248 -7.06 -10.16 -13.90
N THR A 249 -7.46 -11.25 -13.25
CA THR A 249 -6.56 -12.16 -12.55
C THR A 249 -6.72 -13.60 -13.04
N SER A 250 -7.52 -13.83 -14.09
CA SER A 250 -7.74 -15.17 -14.65
C SER A 250 -6.45 -15.70 -15.29
N PRO A 251 -6.35 -17.02 -15.53
CA PRO A 251 -5.22 -17.59 -16.25
C PRO A 251 -4.95 -16.94 -17.59
N GLU A 252 -6.00 -16.61 -18.35
CA GLU A 252 -5.91 -16.00 -19.67
C GLU A 252 -5.31 -14.59 -19.57
N TRP A 253 -5.87 -13.73 -18.71
CA TRP A 253 -5.35 -12.37 -18.54
C TRP A 253 -3.93 -12.38 -17.99
N THR A 254 -3.68 -13.21 -16.98
CA THR A 254 -2.37 -13.32 -16.33
C THR A 254 -1.31 -13.76 -17.35
N SER A 255 -1.60 -14.75 -18.18
CA SER A 255 -0.71 -15.22 -19.23
C SER A 255 -0.41 -14.14 -20.28
N GLU A 256 -1.41 -13.34 -20.64
CA GLU A 256 -1.29 -12.34 -21.72
C GLU A 256 -0.60 -11.05 -21.25
N TRP A 257 -0.93 -10.61 -20.02
CA TRP A 257 -0.57 -9.28 -19.53
C TRP A 257 0.54 -9.30 -18.49
N MET A 258 0.49 -10.25 -17.55
CA MET A 258 1.38 -10.24 -16.37
C MET A 258 2.61 -11.15 -16.53
N LYS A 259 2.52 -12.19 -17.37
CA LYS A 259 3.58 -13.19 -17.61
C LYS A 259 4.50 -12.83 -18.78
N THR A 260 4.81 -11.54 -18.99
CA THR A 260 5.64 -11.06 -20.11
C THR A 260 6.99 -10.51 -19.66
N GLY A 261 8.04 -10.82 -20.43
CA GLY A 261 9.39 -10.32 -20.20
C GLY A 261 10.07 -10.79 -18.90
N PRO A 262 11.23 -10.21 -18.57
CA PRO A 262 12.01 -10.58 -17.39
C PRO A 262 11.21 -10.47 -16.07
N LEU A 263 10.44 -9.40 -15.87
CA LEU A 263 9.59 -9.24 -14.68
C LEU A 263 8.48 -10.29 -14.65
N GLY A 264 7.80 -10.54 -15.78
CA GLY A 264 6.75 -11.54 -15.88
C GLY A 264 7.20 -12.98 -15.65
N GLU A 265 8.48 -13.30 -15.83
CA GLU A 265 9.04 -14.60 -15.46
C GLU A 265 9.01 -14.82 -13.94
N LEU A 266 9.14 -13.75 -13.15
CA LEU A 266 9.16 -13.77 -11.69
C LEU A 266 7.77 -13.73 -11.05
N VAL A 267 6.75 -13.25 -11.78
CA VAL A 267 5.34 -13.28 -11.33
C VAL A 267 4.92 -14.69 -10.91
N ARG A 268 4.37 -14.80 -9.70
CA ARG A 268 3.84 -16.03 -9.09
C ARG A 268 2.39 -16.25 -9.48
N CYS A 269 2.08 -17.48 -9.85
CA CYS A 269 0.74 -17.91 -10.25
C CYS A 269 0.38 -19.23 -9.59
N TRP A 270 -0.92 -19.47 -9.43
CA TRP A 270 -1.43 -20.78 -9.04
C TRP A 270 -0.96 -21.85 -10.03
N GLY A 271 -0.36 -22.93 -9.51
CA GLY A 271 0.13 -24.03 -10.34
C GLY A 271 1.43 -23.78 -11.10
N ASP A 272 2.16 -22.68 -10.84
CA ASP A 272 3.44 -22.40 -11.50
C ASP A 272 4.58 -23.35 -11.08
N GLY A 273 4.36 -24.20 -10.06
CA GLY A 273 5.31 -25.15 -9.53
C GLY A 273 6.44 -24.56 -8.69
N LYS A 274 6.42 -23.26 -8.41
CA LYS A 274 7.42 -22.59 -7.57
C LYS A 274 7.03 -22.71 -6.09
N GLN A 275 8.03 -22.66 -5.22
CA GLN A 275 7.86 -22.55 -3.78
C GLN A 275 8.83 -21.50 -3.22
N MET A 276 8.49 -20.91 -2.09
CA MET A 276 9.37 -20.06 -1.27
C MET A 276 10.54 -20.90 -0.76
N VAL A 277 10.23 -22.03 -0.11
CA VAL A 277 11.23 -22.99 0.38
C VAL A 277 10.86 -24.41 -0.04
N PRO A 278 11.82 -25.20 -0.55
CA PRO A 278 11.58 -26.60 -0.86
C PRO A 278 11.03 -27.37 0.33
N GLY A 279 9.88 -28.04 0.14
CA GLY A 279 9.27 -28.87 1.18
C GLY A 279 8.44 -28.10 2.20
N ASP A 280 8.19 -26.81 2.00
CA ASP A 280 7.23 -26.08 2.81
C ASP A 280 5.82 -26.67 2.63
N LEU A 281 5.24 -27.10 3.75
CA LEU A 281 3.97 -27.80 3.80
C LEU A 281 2.77 -26.85 3.64
N THR A 282 2.96 -25.55 3.81
CA THR A 282 1.87 -24.56 3.67
C THR A 282 1.93 -23.80 2.35
N ASP A 283 3.08 -23.84 1.67
CA ASP A 283 3.26 -23.29 0.33
C ASP A 283 2.81 -24.27 -0.75
N PHE A 284 1.51 -24.48 -0.79
CA PHE A 284 0.81 -25.31 -1.78
C PHE A 284 0.36 -24.59 -3.07
N PRO A 285 0.23 -23.23 -3.16
CA PRO A 285 -0.28 -22.57 -4.36
C PRO A 285 0.47 -22.91 -5.65
N GLY A 286 1.80 -22.81 -5.65
CA GLY A 286 2.61 -23.18 -6.82
C GLY A 286 2.57 -24.69 -7.12
N PRO A 287 2.77 -25.59 -6.13
CA PRO A 287 2.68 -27.04 -6.32
C PRO A 287 1.30 -27.59 -6.67
N SER A 288 0.24 -26.78 -6.55
CA SER A 288 -1.14 -27.22 -6.77
C SER A 288 -1.36 -27.79 -8.18
N LYS A 289 -0.85 -27.17 -9.25
CA LYS A 289 -0.88 -27.67 -10.65
C LYS A 289 -2.22 -28.32 -11.05
N GLY A 290 -3.33 -27.65 -10.74
CA GLY A 290 -4.70 -28.11 -11.04
C GLY A 290 -5.23 -29.23 -10.14
N LYS A 291 -4.50 -29.65 -9.11
CA LYS A 291 -4.94 -30.65 -8.12
C LYS A 291 -6.05 -30.11 -7.23
N THR A 292 -6.88 -31.03 -6.76
CA THR A 292 -7.92 -30.78 -5.77
C THR A 292 -7.36 -30.61 -4.36
N ARG A 293 -8.16 -30.05 -3.45
CA ARG A 293 -7.83 -29.92 -2.04
C ARG A 293 -7.48 -31.26 -1.41
N GLU A 294 -8.25 -32.31 -1.73
CA GLU A 294 -8.07 -33.66 -1.23
C GLU A 294 -6.74 -34.27 -1.69
N GLU A 295 -6.35 -34.04 -2.93
CA GLU A 295 -5.06 -34.49 -3.47
C GLU A 295 -3.89 -33.78 -2.78
N MET A 296 -3.97 -32.46 -2.59
CA MET A 296 -2.94 -31.70 -1.88
C MET A 296 -2.79 -32.15 -0.42
N ILE A 297 -3.90 -32.39 0.29
CA ILE A 297 -3.86 -32.92 1.66
C ILE A 297 -3.21 -34.32 1.68
N LYS A 298 -3.51 -35.17 0.69
CA LYS A 298 -2.91 -36.51 0.58
C LYS A 298 -1.41 -36.47 0.32
N GLU A 299 -0.92 -35.41 -0.33
CA GLU A 299 0.51 -35.15 -0.54
C GLU A 299 1.20 -34.54 0.70
N GLY A 300 0.45 -34.22 1.75
CA GLY A 300 0.98 -33.73 3.03
C GLY A 300 0.89 -32.22 3.23
N TYR A 301 0.30 -31.49 2.28
CA TYR A 301 0.14 -30.04 2.40
C TYR A 301 -0.96 -29.64 3.39
N VAL A 302 -0.76 -28.53 4.08
CA VAL A 302 -1.74 -27.83 4.88
C VAL A 302 -2.47 -26.82 3.98
N VAL A 303 -3.62 -27.23 3.44
CA VAL A 303 -4.40 -26.40 2.52
C VAL A 303 -5.25 -25.37 3.28
N TRP A 304 -4.79 -24.13 3.40
CA TRP A 304 -5.41 -23.09 4.22
C TRP A 304 -6.37 -22.15 3.47
N CYS A 305 -6.36 -22.12 2.13
CA CYS A 305 -7.31 -21.39 1.30
C CYS A 305 -7.90 -22.24 0.16
N GLU A 306 -8.81 -21.67 -0.63
CA GLU A 306 -9.40 -22.30 -1.81
C GLU A 306 -8.40 -22.32 -2.96
N ILE A 307 -8.23 -23.48 -3.59
CA ILE A 307 -7.35 -23.65 -4.76
C ILE A 307 -7.97 -22.97 -5.96
N GLN A 308 -7.21 -22.11 -6.63
CA GLN A 308 -7.63 -21.42 -7.85
C GLN A 308 -7.17 -22.18 -9.11
N PRO A 309 -7.77 -21.89 -10.29
CA PRO A 309 -7.33 -22.47 -11.56
C PRO A 309 -5.84 -22.23 -11.83
N GLU A 310 -5.18 -23.20 -12.46
CA GLU A 310 -3.78 -23.06 -12.89
C GLU A 310 -3.59 -21.86 -13.81
N GLY A 311 -2.55 -21.06 -13.53
CA GLY A 311 -2.25 -19.81 -14.24
C GLY A 311 -2.91 -18.57 -13.63
N THR A 312 -3.84 -18.70 -12.69
CA THR A 312 -4.43 -17.54 -11.98
C THR A 312 -3.32 -16.77 -11.26
N LEU A 313 -3.31 -15.45 -11.38
CA LEU A 313 -2.37 -14.59 -10.68
C LEU A 313 -2.44 -14.86 -9.17
N TYR A 314 -1.29 -15.11 -8.54
CA TYR A 314 -1.25 -15.32 -7.10
C TYR A 314 -1.40 -13.99 -6.34
N GLY A 315 -1.83 -14.10 -5.07
CA GLY A 315 -2.27 -13.05 -4.16
C GLY A 315 -1.53 -11.71 -4.16
N ASP A 316 -2.21 -10.69 -3.64
CA ASP A 316 -1.74 -9.31 -3.52
C ASP A 316 -2.06 -8.81 -2.10
N GLY A 317 -1.29 -9.30 -1.12
CA GLY A 317 -1.48 -9.00 0.30
C GLY A 317 -1.07 -7.57 0.63
N ASP A 318 0.03 -7.10 0.04
CA ASP A 318 0.76 -5.94 0.53
C ASP A 318 0.66 -4.71 -0.34
N SER A 319 0.23 -4.83 -1.60
CA SER A 319 0.14 -3.64 -2.47
C SER A 319 -0.84 -2.59 -1.98
N GLY A 320 -1.78 -2.99 -1.12
CA GLY A 320 -2.63 -2.08 -0.40
C GLY A 320 -1.86 -1.00 0.39
N CYS A 321 -0.63 -1.28 0.83
CA CYS A 321 0.23 -0.34 1.54
C CYS A 321 0.79 0.79 0.65
N PHE A 322 0.92 0.60 -0.67
CA PHE A 322 1.47 1.63 -1.56
C PHE A 322 0.46 2.22 -2.55
N TYR A 323 -0.69 1.59 -2.79
CA TYR A 323 -1.68 2.09 -3.77
C TYR A 323 -2.19 3.52 -3.47
N GLN A 324 -2.12 4.03 -2.23
CA GLN A 324 -2.44 5.44 -1.95
C GLN A 324 -1.36 6.42 -2.43
N LEU A 325 -0.13 5.93 -2.61
CA LEU A 325 1.02 6.71 -3.03
C LEU A 325 1.07 6.90 -4.55
N ILE A 326 0.32 6.09 -5.30
CA ILE A 326 0.27 6.16 -6.76
C ILE A 326 -0.33 7.49 -7.20
N ASP A 327 0.42 8.22 -8.03
CA ASP A 327 -0.02 9.45 -8.66
C ASP A 327 -0.94 9.14 -9.85
N ASN A 328 -2.18 8.80 -9.53
CA ASN A 328 -3.28 8.72 -10.49
C ASN A 328 -4.07 10.05 -10.59
N GLY A 329 -3.63 11.11 -9.89
CA GLY A 329 -4.30 12.41 -9.80
C GLY A 329 -5.40 12.51 -8.74
N LEU A 330 -5.66 11.46 -7.95
CA LEU A 330 -6.52 11.54 -6.76
C LEU A 330 -5.81 12.16 -5.56
N ARG A 331 -4.48 12.35 -5.56
CA ARG A 331 -3.75 12.98 -4.44
C ARG A 331 -4.00 12.28 -3.08
N ALA A 332 -4.19 10.97 -3.08
CA ALA A 332 -4.74 10.26 -1.93
C ALA A 332 -3.78 10.17 -0.73
N TRP A 333 -2.48 10.22 -0.98
CA TRP A 333 -1.44 10.26 0.05
C TRP A 333 -1.43 11.56 0.86
N GLU A 334 -1.97 12.66 0.32
CA GLU A 334 -1.89 13.98 0.96
C GLU A 334 -2.78 14.09 2.21
N HIS A 335 -3.85 13.29 2.28
CA HIS A 335 -4.69 13.22 3.47
C HIS A 335 -5.43 11.87 3.56
N PRO A 336 -5.46 11.19 4.72
CA PRO A 336 -6.00 9.83 4.84
C PRO A 336 -7.49 9.71 4.52
N THR A 337 -8.26 10.81 4.62
CA THR A 337 -9.70 10.81 4.29
C THR A 337 -9.99 10.98 2.81
N TRP A 338 -9.01 11.43 2.02
CA TRP A 338 -9.21 11.84 0.64
C TRP A 338 -9.45 10.68 -0.29
N GLY A 339 -8.82 9.55 -0.02
CA GLY A 339 -9.09 8.29 -0.70
C GLY A 339 -8.49 8.12 -2.09
N GLY A 340 -8.16 6.87 -2.38
CA GLY A 340 -7.54 6.39 -3.62
C GLY A 340 -7.76 4.88 -3.78
N TRP A 341 -6.85 4.21 -4.48
CA TRP A 341 -7.00 2.80 -4.88
C TRP A 341 -7.05 1.79 -3.73
N SER A 342 -6.65 2.19 -2.50
CA SER A 342 -6.79 1.38 -1.28
C SER A 342 -7.95 1.79 -0.37
N GLY A 343 -8.88 2.63 -0.84
CA GLY A 343 -9.98 3.15 -0.03
C GLY A 343 -9.66 4.50 0.63
N ARG A 344 -10.26 4.78 1.79
CA ARG A 344 -10.06 6.00 2.59
C ARG A 344 -10.37 5.78 4.07
N TRP A 345 -9.79 6.60 4.95
CA TRP A 345 -10.34 6.75 6.29
C TRP A 345 -11.79 7.23 6.21
N ASP A 346 -12.68 6.54 6.92
CA ASP A 346 -14.08 6.90 6.95
C ASP A 346 -14.29 8.14 7.82
N ILE A 347 -14.54 9.28 7.18
CA ILE A 347 -14.82 10.57 7.83
C ILE A 347 -15.95 10.49 8.89
N ARG A 348 -16.88 9.54 8.76
CA ARG A 348 -17.96 9.34 9.75
C ARG A 348 -17.45 8.81 11.09
N LYS A 349 -16.21 8.30 11.12
CA LYS A 349 -15.55 7.80 12.33
C LYS A 349 -14.79 8.89 13.10
N GLY A 350 -14.83 10.14 12.63
CA GLY A 350 -14.12 11.27 13.22
C GLY A 350 -12.74 11.47 12.62
N GLU A 351 -11.92 12.29 13.28
CA GLU A 351 -10.55 12.56 12.86
C GLU A 351 -9.72 11.27 12.75
N PRO A 352 -8.83 11.16 11.75
CA PRO A 352 -7.84 10.09 11.71
C PRO A 352 -7.05 10.05 13.02
N GLN A 353 -6.99 8.87 13.64
CA GLN A 353 -6.26 8.66 14.88
C GLN A 353 -5.20 7.59 14.68
N SER A 354 -4.04 7.77 15.31
CA SER A 354 -3.11 6.68 15.58
C SER A 354 -3.81 5.63 16.46
N GLY A 355 -3.48 4.36 16.29
CA GLY A 355 -4.09 3.29 17.09
C GLY A 355 -3.99 1.91 16.45
N HIS A 356 -4.66 0.93 17.04
CA HIS A 356 -4.75 -0.44 16.51
C HIS A 356 -5.96 -0.55 15.58
N PRO A 357 -5.83 -0.30 14.26
CA PRO A 357 -6.94 -0.53 13.36
C PRO A 357 -7.41 -1.97 13.45
N ALA A 358 -8.71 -2.19 13.22
CA ALA A 358 -9.37 -3.48 13.46
C ALA A 358 -8.69 -4.65 12.72
N TYR A 359 -7.96 -4.36 11.64
CA TYR A 359 -7.20 -5.37 10.89
C TYR A 359 -5.88 -5.80 11.55
N LEU A 360 -5.30 -5.00 12.46
CA LEU A 360 -4.16 -5.38 13.31
C LEU A 360 -4.60 -6.19 14.53
N MET A 361 -5.92 -6.34 14.78
CA MET A 361 -6.45 -7.07 15.95
C MET A 361 -6.35 -8.59 15.84
N THR A 362 -5.52 -9.12 14.94
CA THR A 362 -5.35 -10.56 14.77
C THR A 362 -4.77 -11.25 16.00
N ASP A 363 -4.22 -10.53 16.99
CA ASP A 363 -3.66 -11.16 18.19
C ASP A 363 -4.17 -10.65 19.56
N LEU A 364 -4.65 -9.40 19.70
CA LEU A 364 -5.05 -8.86 21.01
C LEU A 364 -6.23 -9.61 21.65
N ARG A 365 -7.26 -9.99 20.89
CA ARG A 365 -8.42 -10.73 21.44
C ARG A 365 -8.18 -12.23 21.62
N ALA A 366 -7.23 -12.82 20.88
CA ALA A 366 -6.86 -14.23 21.01
C ALA A 366 -5.97 -14.45 22.24
N ILE A 367 -4.98 -13.56 22.44
CA ILE A 367 -4.07 -13.57 23.59
C ILE A 367 -4.82 -13.24 24.89
N MET A 368 -5.69 -12.22 24.90
CA MET A 368 -6.40 -11.81 26.13
C MET A 368 -7.48 -12.81 26.59
N ASN A 369 -7.99 -13.68 25.70
CA ASN A 369 -9.05 -14.64 26.05
C ASN A 369 -8.56 -16.10 26.18
N GLY A 370 -7.27 -16.37 26.00
CA GLY A 370 -6.72 -17.74 26.09
C GLY A 370 -7.33 -18.73 25.09
N THR A 371 -7.99 -18.21 24.04
CA THR A 371 -8.67 -19.02 23.03
C THR A 371 -7.72 -19.32 21.87
N ARG A 372 -7.39 -20.61 21.75
CA ARG A 372 -6.64 -21.26 20.67
C ARG A 372 -6.99 -20.70 19.29
N THR A 373 -6.03 -20.07 18.64
CA THR A 373 -6.07 -19.86 17.18
C THR A 373 -5.53 -21.14 16.54
N SER A 374 -6.43 -21.99 16.05
CA SER A 374 -6.07 -23.15 15.23
C SER A 374 -5.82 -22.71 13.79
N ILE A 375 -5.01 -23.43 13.00
CA ILE A 375 -4.90 -23.29 11.53
C ILE A 375 -6.30 -23.25 10.86
N SER A 376 -7.32 -23.87 11.46
CA SER A 376 -8.72 -23.76 11.00
C SER A 376 -9.32 -22.35 11.11
N ASN A 377 -8.75 -21.46 11.92
CA ASN A 377 -9.14 -20.06 12.04
C ASN A 377 -8.42 -19.13 11.04
N LEU A 378 -7.38 -19.58 10.32
CA LEU A 378 -6.85 -18.81 9.19
C LEU A 378 -7.95 -18.55 8.14
N SER A 379 -8.80 -19.56 7.88
CA SER A 379 -9.99 -19.41 7.04
C SER A 379 -10.99 -18.37 7.60
N ALA A 380 -11.08 -18.20 8.93
CA ALA A 380 -11.94 -17.21 9.56
C ALA A 380 -11.32 -15.80 9.62
N ILE A 381 -9.98 -15.72 9.66
CA ILE A 381 -9.20 -14.48 9.53
C ILE A 381 -9.26 -13.97 8.09
N LEU A 382 -9.12 -14.87 7.10
CA LEU A 382 -9.26 -14.59 5.67
C LEU A 382 -10.72 -14.36 5.25
N LYS A 383 -11.68 -15.03 5.88
CA LYS A 383 -13.10 -14.66 5.83
C LYS A 383 -13.36 -13.48 6.77
N ARG A 384 -12.77 -12.32 6.45
CA ARG A 384 -13.35 -11.07 6.95
C ARG A 384 -14.84 -11.11 6.63
N ALA A 385 -15.69 -10.89 7.64
CA ALA A 385 -17.09 -10.55 7.37
C ALA A 385 -17.06 -9.48 6.26
N PRO A 386 -17.87 -9.60 5.20
CA PRO A 386 -17.89 -8.57 4.17
C PRO A 386 -18.08 -7.25 4.90
N LEU A 387 -17.06 -6.39 4.85
CA LEU A 387 -17.24 -5.00 5.21
C LEU A 387 -18.45 -4.56 4.39
N GLU A 388 -19.47 -4.00 5.04
CA GLU A 388 -20.58 -3.41 4.32
C GLU A 388 -19.97 -2.50 3.26
N GLU A 389 -20.25 -2.80 2.00
CA GLU A 389 -19.64 -2.10 0.89
C GLU A 389 -20.05 -0.64 1.00
N ASP A 390 -19.07 0.25 1.16
CA ASP A 390 -19.35 1.67 1.18
C ASP A 390 -19.64 2.09 -0.26
N HIS A 391 -20.89 1.94 -0.69
CA HIS A 391 -21.35 2.34 -2.03
C HIS A 391 -21.20 3.86 -2.28
N THR A 392 -20.75 4.65 -1.30
CA THR A 392 -20.38 6.06 -1.49
C THR A 392 -18.95 6.26 -1.99
N PHE A 393 -18.11 5.23 -1.92
CA PHE A 393 -16.75 5.24 -2.45
C PHE A 393 -16.65 4.36 -3.70
N PRO A 394 -16.01 4.81 -4.80
CA PRO A 394 -15.91 4.01 -6.01
C PRO A 394 -15.06 2.76 -5.83
N ASP A 395 -15.47 1.70 -6.51
CA ASP A 395 -14.62 0.54 -6.76
C ASP A 395 -13.59 0.86 -7.85
N MET A 396 -12.32 0.91 -7.46
CA MET A 396 -11.17 1.18 -8.33
C MET A 396 -10.36 -0.09 -8.66
N TYR A 397 -10.92 -1.29 -8.39
CA TYR A 397 -10.25 -2.56 -8.65
C TYR A 397 -9.89 -2.76 -10.13
N GLY A 398 -10.81 -2.41 -11.04
CA GLY A 398 -10.55 -2.56 -12.48
C GLY A 398 -9.36 -1.69 -12.92
N GLU A 399 -9.39 -0.42 -12.52
CA GLU A 399 -8.42 0.59 -12.95
C GLU A 399 -7.00 0.29 -12.46
N ARG A 400 -6.84 -0.14 -11.20
CA ARG A 400 -5.52 -0.50 -10.66
C ARG A 400 -4.89 -1.68 -11.42
N ASN A 401 -5.67 -2.71 -11.77
CA ASN A 401 -5.15 -3.89 -12.47
C ASN A 401 -4.87 -3.60 -13.95
N LEU A 402 -5.67 -2.75 -14.59
CA LEU A 402 -5.41 -2.28 -15.96
C LEU A 402 -4.14 -1.41 -16.02
N SER A 403 -3.97 -0.52 -15.03
CA SER A 403 -2.76 0.28 -14.81
C SER A 403 -1.50 -0.58 -14.70
N GLU A 404 -1.55 -1.63 -13.89
CA GLU A 404 -0.45 -2.61 -13.76
C GLU A 404 -0.15 -3.32 -15.08
N SER A 405 -1.19 -3.72 -15.80
CA SER A 405 -1.06 -4.44 -17.07
C SER A 405 -0.41 -3.56 -18.16
N ALA A 406 -0.74 -2.26 -18.21
CA ALA A 406 -0.07 -1.31 -19.10
C ALA A 406 1.40 -1.11 -18.74
N ARG A 407 1.73 -0.94 -17.46
CA ARG A 407 3.11 -0.78 -17.02
C ARG A 407 3.94 -2.06 -17.21
N MET A 408 3.33 -3.23 -17.08
CA MET A 408 3.96 -4.49 -17.48
C MET A 408 4.24 -4.52 -18.99
N ARG A 409 3.32 -4.02 -19.83
CA ARG A 409 3.55 -3.86 -21.28
C ARG A 409 4.73 -2.91 -21.56
N TRP A 410 4.80 -1.76 -20.89
CA TRP A 410 5.94 -0.84 -21.00
C TRP A 410 7.29 -1.52 -20.72
N SER A 411 7.31 -2.51 -19.82
CA SER A 411 8.55 -3.22 -19.47
C SER A 411 9.15 -4.05 -20.62
N VAL A 412 8.36 -4.36 -21.66
CA VAL A 412 8.75 -5.19 -22.81
C VAL A 412 8.65 -4.48 -24.16
N THR A 413 8.19 -3.23 -24.18
CA THR A 413 7.96 -2.46 -25.40
C THR A 413 9.05 -1.40 -25.56
N PRO A 414 9.90 -1.45 -26.60
CA PRO A 414 10.99 -0.50 -26.78
C PRO A 414 10.56 0.82 -27.45
N ASP A 415 9.40 0.85 -28.09
CA ASP A 415 8.90 1.99 -28.85
C ASP A 415 7.67 2.59 -28.15
N TYR A 416 7.66 3.91 -27.93
CA TYR A 416 6.58 4.59 -27.21
C TYR A 416 5.21 4.29 -27.82
N ASP A 417 5.08 4.46 -29.15
CA ASP A 417 3.82 4.31 -29.89
C ASP A 417 3.22 2.87 -29.87
N ASP A 418 3.95 1.87 -29.37
CA ASP A 418 3.53 0.46 -29.31
C ASP A 418 2.90 0.07 -27.94
N ALA A 419 2.67 1.03 -27.05
CA ALA A 419 1.93 0.83 -25.81
C ALA A 419 1.04 2.04 -25.47
N ASN A 420 -0.05 1.80 -24.73
CA ASN A 420 -0.95 2.85 -24.26
C ASN A 420 -0.37 3.60 -23.04
N HIS A 421 -0.71 4.88 -22.87
CA HIS A 421 -0.31 5.74 -21.76
C HIS A 421 -1.50 6.51 -21.17
N TYR A 422 -1.33 7.00 -19.94
CA TYR A 422 -2.44 7.67 -19.25
C TYR A 422 -2.87 8.96 -19.95
N PRO A 423 -4.17 9.27 -19.92
CA PRO A 423 -4.66 10.60 -20.24
C PRO A 423 -3.96 11.68 -19.41
N VAL A 424 -3.76 12.86 -20.02
CA VAL A 424 -3.18 14.04 -19.38
C VAL A 424 -4.29 15.03 -19.04
N LEU A 425 -4.41 15.37 -17.75
CA LEU A 425 -5.39 16.32 -17.23
C LEU A 425 -4.71 17.52 -16.58
N GLU A 426 -4.99 18.72 -17.09
CA GLU A 426 -4.51 19.98 -16.53
C GLU A 426 -5.69 20.80 -16.03
N GLY A 427 -5.64 21.30 -14.79
CA GLY A 427 -6.68 22.19 -14.26
C GLY A 427 -6.40 22.66 -12.84
N PRO A 428 -7.34 23.39 -12.22
CA PRO A 428 -7.16 23.88 -10.87
C PRO A 428 -7.29 22.73 -9.86
N GLU A 429 -6.26 22.53 -9.05
CA GLU A 429 -6.29 21.58 -7.92
C GLU A 429 -6.97 22.19 -6.68
N GLU A 430 -6.86 23.51 -6.53
CA GLU A 430 -7.38 24.26 -5.39
C GLU A 430 -8.18 25.47 -5.90
N LEU A 431 -9.39 25.65 -5.37
CA LEU A 431 -10.26 26.78 -5.65
C LEU A 431 -10.84 27.33 -4.35
N LYS A 432 -11.24 28.60 -4.41
CA LYS A 432 -11.96 29.26 -3.33
C LYS A 432 -13.20 29.92 -3.87
N ALA A 433 -14.29 29.85 -3.11
CA ALA A 433 -15.60 30.33 -3.55
C ALA A 433 -16.51 30.63 -2.36
N ARG A 434 -17.46 31.54 -2.53
CA ARG A 434 -18.47 31.80 -1.48
C ARG A 434 -19.62 30.81 -1.59
N ALA A 435 -20.32 30.60 -0.47
CA ALA A 435 -21.59 29.90 -0.48
C ALA A 435 -22.56 30.53 -1.51
N GLY A 436 -23.20 29.70 -2.34
CA GLY A 436 -24.10 30.12 -3.42
C GLY A 436 -23.42 30.65 -4.69
N GLU A 437 -22.10 30.83 -4.71
CA GLU A 437 -21.36 31.27 -5.90
C GLU A 437 -21.33 30.20 -6.99
N THR A 438 -21.46 30.60 -8.25
CA THR A 438 -21.19 29.73 -9.40
C THR A 438 -19.79 29.98 -9.92
N ILE A 439 -18.94 28.96 -9.82
CA ILE A 439 -17.55 29.02 -10.28
C ILE A 439 -17.40 28.24 -11.60
N ALA A 440 -16.50 28.73 -12.46
CA ALA A 440 -16.09 28.02 -13.67
C ALA A 440 -14.83 27.20 -13.41
N ILE A 441 -14.90 25.90 -13.72
CA ILE A 441 -13.78 24.97 -13.61
C ILE A 441 -13.30 24.68 -15.02
N LYS A 442 -12.08 25.11 -15.34
CA LYS A 442 -11.50 24.99 -16.67
C LYS A 442 -10.38 23.96 -16.62
N THR A 443 -10.57 22.83 -17.28
CA THR A 443 -9.51 21.84 -17.50
C THR A 443 -9.15 21.73 -18.97
N LYS A 444 -7.96 21.19 -19.23
CA LYS A 444 -7.58 20.63 -20.52
C LYS A 444 -7.40 19.13 -20.32
N CYS A 445 -7.93 18.36 -21.26
CA CYS A 445 -7.79 16.92 -21.30
C CYS A 445 -7.22 16.57 -22.67
N SER A 446 -6.20 15.71 -22.69
CA SER A 446 -5.61 15.18 -23.91
C SER A 446 -5.12 13.77 -23.65
N ASP A 447 -5.05 12.98 -24.71
CA ASP A 447 -4.45 11.67 -24.70
C ASP A 447 -3.13 11.74 -25.50
N PRO A 448 -1.99 11.25 -24.95
CA PRO A 448 -0.71 11.32 -25.64
C PRO A 448 -0.64 10.36 -26.84
N ASP A 449 -1.42 9.29 -26.84
CA ASP A 449 -1.45 8.26 -27.89
C ASP A 449 -2.50 8.60 -28.97
N GLY A 450 -3.34 9.59 -28.69
CA GLY A 450 -4.39 10.08 -29.60
C GLY A 450 -5.73 9.37 -29.43
N ASP A 451 -5.87 8.61 -28.35
CA ASP A 451 -7.08 7.87 -27.99
C ASP A 451 -8.24 8.83 -27.62
N GLN A 452 -9.46 8.32 -27.73
CA GLN A 452 -10.65 9.07 -27.36
C GLN A 452 -10.86 9.04 -25.85
N LEU A 453 -11.14 10.22 -25.27
CA LEU A 453 -11.37 10.34 -23.84
C LEU A 453 -12.86 10.35 -23.49
N GLN A 454 -13.26 9.41 -22.64
CA GLN A 454 -14.50 9.50 -21.88
C GLN A 454 -14.28 10.34 -20.62
N LEU A 455 -14.95 11.49 -20.51
CA LEU A 455 -14.85 12.39 -19.36
C LEU A 455 -16.05 12.25 -18.43
N LYS A 456 -15.79 12.34 -17.12
CA LYS A 456 -16.82 12.36 -16.08
C LYS A 456 -16.40 13.20 -14.88
N TRP A 457 -17.13 14.27 -14.61
CA TRP A 457 -17.10 14.99 -13.35
C TRP A 457 -18.07 14.39 -12.35
N TRP A 458 -17.64 14.31 -11.10
CA TRP A 458 -18.49 13.84 -10.02
C TRP A 458 -18.05 14.45 -8.68
N TYR A 459 -19.02 14.59 -7.79
CA TYR A 459 -18.74 14.95 -6.40
C TYR A 459 -18.12 13.75 -5.69
N PHE A 460 -16.99 13.98 -5.02
CA PHE A 460 -16.33 12.96 -4.24
C PHE A 460 -16.57 13.24 -2.73
N PRO A 461 -17.35 12.39 -2.04
CA PRO A 461 -17.87 12.68 -0.70
C PRO A 461 -16.82 12.48 0.41
N VAL A 462 -15.74 13.25 0.33
CA VAL A 462 -14.57 13.16 1.22
C VAL A 462 -14.18 14.49 1.86
N GLY A 463 -14.84 15.58 1.46
CA GLY A 463 -14.68 16.91 2.05
C GLY A 463 -15.40 17.05 3.39
N SER A 464 -15.17 18.17 4.07
CA SER A 464 -15.82 18.49 5.35
C SER A 464 -17.27 18.97 5.19
N TYR A 465 -17.67 19.40 3.99
CA TYR A 465 -19.07 19.68 3.70
C TYR A 465 -19.89 18.39 3.73
N VAL A 466 -20.88 18.33 4.61
CA VAL A 466 -21.79 17.19 4.74
C VAL A 466 -23.09 17.51 4.02
N LEU A 467 -23.41 16.72 2.99
CA LEU A 467 -24.70 16.79 2.30
C LEU A 467 -25.86 16.55 3.28
N THR A 468 -26.86 17.44 3.25
CA THR A 468 -28.09 17.27 4.00
C THR A 468 -29.23 16.87 3.05
N ASN A 469 -30.05 15.89 3.44
CA ASN A 469 -31.19 15.34 2.66
C ASN A 469 -30.79 14.58 1.38
N ASP A 470 -31.77 14.24 0.53
CA ASP A 470 -31.60 13.59 -0.79
C ASP A 470 -30.96 14.52 -1.86
N GLN A 471 -30.18 15.53 -1.44
CA GLN A 471 -29.49 16.42 -2.36
C GLN A 471 -28.37 15.68 -3.10
N THR A 472 -28.28 15.92 -4.40
CA THR A 472 -27.17 15.46 -5.24
C THR A 472 -26.32 16.66 -5.65
N LEU A 473 -25.01 16.57 -5.42
CA LEU A 473 -24.06 17.56 -5.95
C LEU A 473 -23.61 17.12 -7.34
N SER A 474 -23.76 18.02 -8.30
CA SER A 474 -23.32 17.82 -9.66
C SER A 474 -22.83 19.14 -10.25
N VAL A 475 -21.98 19.02 -11.27
CA VAL A 475 -21.57 20.14 -12.11
C VAL A 475 -22.52 20.26 -13.31
N ASP A 476 -22.57 21.42 -13.97
CA ASP A 476 -23.53 21.66 -15.06
C ASP A 476 -23.25 20.83 -16.34
N ASN A 477 -21.98 20.64 -16.71
CA ASN A 477 -21.56 19.88 -17.90
C ASN A 477 -20.63 18.73 -17.48
N PRO A 478 -21.17 17.63 -16.93
CA PRO A 478 -20.35 16.60 -16.29
C PRO A 478 -19.47 15.80 -17.24
N GLU A 479 -19.74 15.82 -18.54
CA GLU A 479 -18.97 15.07 -19.55
C GLU A 479 -18.02 15.97 -20.35
N ALA A 480 -17.83 17.23 -19.93
CA ALA A 480 -16.99 18.20 -20.62
C ALA A 480 -15.75 18.58 -19.81
N ALA A 481 -14.64 18.88 -20.49
CA ALA A 481 -13.43 19.43 -19.88
C ALA A 481 -13.66 20.79 -19.19
N LYS A 482 -14.68 21.54 -19.62
CA LYS A 482 -15.04 22.82 -19.00
C LYS A 482 -16.43 22.70 -18.41
N THR A 483 -16.55 23.03 -17.14
CA THR A 483 -17.83 22.95 -16.43
C THR A 483 -17.99 24.13 -15.47
N THR A 484 -19.16 24.22 -14.87
CA THR A 484 -19.47 25.17 -13.81
C THR A 484 -20.07 24.42 -12.62
N PHE A 485 -19.83 24.94 -11.42
CA PHE A 485 -20.33 24.37 -10.18
C PHE A 485 -20.92 25.48 -9.32
N LYS A 486 -22.14 25.29 -8.83
CA LYS A 486 -22.74 26.18 -7.83
C LYS A 486 -22.41 25.64 -6.43
N VAL A 487 -21.66 26.41 -5.67
CA VAL A 487 -21.37 26.09 -4.26
C VAL A 487 -22.70 26.08 -3.48
N PRO A 488 -22.96 25.07 -2.64
CA PRO A 488 -24.17 25.03 -1.81
C PRO A 488 -24.34 26.31 -1.00
N GLU A 489 -25.58 26.77 -0.89
CA GLU A 489 -25.90 28.02 -0.16
C GLU A 489 -25.76 27.84 1.36
N ASP A 490 -25.83 26.60 1.86
CA ASP A 490 -25.71 26.24 3.26
C ASP A 490 -24.28 25.86 3.68
N ALA A 491 -23.33 25.85 2.74
CA ALA A 491 -21.93 25.62 3.04
C ALA A 491 -21.37 26.76 3.90
N LYS A 492 -20.49 26.41 4.85
CA LYS A 492 -19.91 27.34 5.82
C LYS A 492 -18.49 27.69 5.42
N SER A 493 -18.03 28.86 5.85
CA SER A 493 -16.62 29.25 5.72
C SER A 493 -15.71 28.17 6.32
N GLY A 494 -14.72 27.72 5.56
CA GLY A 494 -13.82 26.61 5.90
C GLY A 494 -14.31 25.23 5.44
N ASP A 495 -15.55 25.07 4.97
CA ASP A 495 -15.99 23.81 4.38
C ASP A 495 -15.20 23.51 3.11
N THR A 496 -14.90 22.22 2.90
CA THR A 496 -14.23 21.71 1.71
C THR A 496 -15.17 20.83 0.91
N ILE A 497 -15.20 21.04 -0.40
CA ILE A 497 -15.98 20.26 -1.37
C ILE A 497 -15.02 19.72 -2.42
N HIS A 498 -15.02 18.41 -2.62
CA HIS A 498 -14.12 17.74 -3.56
C HIS A 498 -14.88 17.36 -4.83
N LEU A 499 -14.41 17.85 -5.97
CA LEU A 499 -14.87 17.44 -7.28
C LEU A 499 -13.75 16.69 -7.99
N VAL A 500 -14.07 15.59 -8.64
CA VAL A 500 -13.10 14.80 -9.39
C VAL A 500 -13.53 14.75 -10.85
N LEU A 501 -12.62 15.12 -11.74
CA LEU A 501 -12.69 14.79 -13.16
C LEU A 501 -11.98 13.45 -13.37
N GLN A 502 -12.70 12.48 -13.89
CA GLN A 502 -12.17 11.22 -14.39
C GLN A 502 -12.07 11.29 -15.91
N ALA A 503 -10.96 10.84 -16.46
CA ALA A 503 -10.79 10.59 -17.89
C ALA A 503 -10.36 9.15 -18.10
N ILE A 504 -11.05 8.45 -18.99
CA ILE A 504 -10.77 7.07 -19.39
C ILE A 504 -10.51 7.10 -20.89
N ASP A 505 -9.36 6.60 -21.33
CA ASP A 505 -9.07 6.43 -22.76
C ASP A 505 -9.78 5.20 -23.35
N ASP A 506 -9.74 5.03 -24.67
CA ASP A 506 -10.14 3.82 -25.37
C ASP A 506 -8.96 2.96 -25.87
N GLY A 507 -7.79 3.16 -25.26
CA GLY A 507 -6.57 2.39 -25.51
C GLY A 507 -6.61 0.97 -24.95
N THR A 508 -5.53 0.20 -25.13
CA THR A 508 -5.45 -1.22 -24.71
C THR A 508 -4.19 -1.51 -23.88
N PRO A 509 -4.32 -1.81 -22.57
CA PRO A 509 -5.55 -1.74 -21.79
C PRO A 509 -5.99 -0.28 -21.61
N SER A 510 -7.27 -0.09 -21.32
CA SER A 510 -7.79 1.26 -21.08
C SER A 510 -7.23 1.83 -19.77
N LEU A 511 -6.76 3.08 -19.80
CA LEU A 511 -6.19 3.76 -18.64
C LEU A 511 -7.06 4.91 -18.15
N THR A 512 -7.08 5.05 -16.82
CA THR A 512 -7.85 6.09 -16.13
C THR A 512 -6.91 7.09 -15.46
N ARG A 513 -7.11 8.38 -15.73
CA ARG A 513 -6.50 9.50 -14.99
C ARG A 513 -7.56 10.29 -14.26
N TYR A 514 -7.19 10.85 -13.11
CA TYR A 514 -8.02 11.73 -12.32
C TYR A 514 -7.45 13.14 -12.22
N LEU A 515 -8.32 14.12 -11.96
CA LEU A 515 -7.95 15.43 -11.47
C LEU A 515 -8.91 15.80 -10.33
N ARG A 516 -8.39 15.88 -9.11
CA ARG A 516 -9.12 16.37 -7.94
C ARG A 516 -9.02 17.89 -7.84
N THR A 517 -10.17 18.54 -7.77
CA THR A 517 -10.31 19.96 -7.42
C THR A 517 -10.95 20.09 -6.05
N ILE A 518 -10.26 20.72 -5.11
CA ILE A 518 -10.76 21.03 -3.77
C ILE A 518 -11.25 22.48 -3.77
N ILE A 519 -12.52 22.67 -3.41
CA ILE A 519 -13.13 23.99 -3.26
C ILE A 519 -13.23 24.28 -1.77
N THR A 520 -12.52 25.31 -1.30
CA THR A 520 -12.64 25.83 0.06
C THR A 520 -13.63 26.98 0.08
N VAL A 521 -14.65 26.89 0.93
CA VAL A 521 -15.68 27.91 1.06
C VAL A 521 -15.17 29.09 1.91
N GLU A 522 -15.32 30.33 1.43
CA GLU A 522 -14.88 31.55 2.12
C GLU A 522 -16.01 32.31 2.82
#